data_AF-B5CL64-F1
#
_entry.id   AF-B5CL64-F1
#
_cell.length_a   1.000
_cell.length_b   1.000
_cell.length_c   1.000
_cell.angle_alpha   90.00
_cell.angle_beta   90.00
_cell.angle_gamma   90.00
#
_symmetry.space_group_name_H-M   'P 1'
#
loop_
_entity.id
_entity.type
_entity.pdbx_description
1 polymer ?
#
loop_
_entity_poly.entity_id
_entity_poly.type
_entity_poly.pdbx_seq_one_letter_code
_entity_poly.pdbx_strand_id
1 'polypeptide(L)'
;MAEVFDDCQNKFDNNKYQFLSLLDETINLDEIVLVSFVTHFHASTGRPRKHQLYPMLKAFLIQRIFSIPTDTLLIVFLKYSQELRDFCGFDVVPDASKFTRFKQDFLMDLQSMFDHMVDITEPICQKLDPHLATMTIFDTSGIEARVTENNPKYANRIIKQLKAFAKANNLDKSYDPYKAAYGSSGYRCGKESSCLSRS
;
A
#
# COMPACT_ATOMS: atom_id res chain seq x y z
N MET A 1 9.00 4.45 -28.14
CA MET A 1 8.93 4.33 -26.67
C MET A 1 9.94 5.23 -25.96
N ALA A 2 11.22 5.23 -26.35
CA ALA A 2 12.19 6.22 -25.84
C ALA A 2 11.70 7.67 -26.06
N GLU A 3 11.21 8.01 -27.27
CA GLU A 3 10.68 9.35 -27.56
C GLU A 3 9.48 9.77 -26.69
N VAL A 4 8.58 8.83 -26.35
CA VAL A 4 7.41 9.11 -25.50
C VAL A 4 7.84 9.28 -24.04
N PHE A 5 8.79 8.47 -23.58
CA PHE A 5 9.37 8.61 -22.26
C PHE A 5 10.13 9.92 -22.12
N ASP A 6 10.95 10.27 -23.11
CA ASP A 6 11.73 11.51 -23.14
C ASP A 6 10.81 12.74 -23.19
N ASP A 7 9.73 12.71 -23.97
CA ASP A 7 8.70 13.77 -23.98
C ASP A 7 8.00 13.90 -22.62
N CYS A 8 7.62 12.77 -22.01
CA CYS A 8 7.00 12.76 -20.68
C CYS A 8 7.95 13.32 -19.60
N GLN A 9 9.22 12.90 -19.61
CA GLN A 9 10.25 13.37 -18.71
C GLN A 9 10.51 14.87 -18.89
N ASN A 10 10.61 15.34 -20.15
CA ASN A 10 10.76 16.76 -20.45
C ASN A 10 9.57 17.59 -19.96
N LYS A 11 8.33 17.09 -20.11
CA LYS A 11 7.13 17.75 -19.55
C LYS A 11 7.17 17.78 -18.04
N PHE A 12 7.56 16.68 -17.39
CA PHE A 12 7.69 16.62 -15.93
C PHE A 12 8.68 17.66 -15.40
N ASP A 13 9.86 17.76 -16.03
CA ASP A 13 10.93 18.63 -15.57
C ASP A 13 10.68 20.12 -15.88
N ASN A 14 10.16 20.40 -17.08
CA ASN A 14 10.10 21.76 -17.62
C ASN A 14 8.68 22.35 -17.70
N ASN A 15 7.63 21.53 -17.69
CA ASN A 15 6.25 21.99 -17.84
C ASN A 15 5.25 21.18 -17.00
N LYS A 16 5.29 21.42 -15.69
CA LYS A 16 4.48 20.70 -14.69
C LYS A 16 2.97 20.76 -14.96
N TYR A 17 2.47 21.85 -15.56
CA TYR A 17 1.06 21.96 -15.92
C TYR A 17 0.68 21.01 -17.06
N GLN A 18 1.50 20.98 -18.11
CA GLN A 18 1.30 20.04 -19.21
C GLN A 18 1.46 18.59 -18.77
N PHE A 19 2.31 18.33 -17.77
CA PHE A 19 2.39 17.02 -17.15
C PHE A 19 1.09 16.64 -16.42
N LEU A 20 0.49 17.54 -15.65
CA LEU A 20 -0.81 17.28 -15.02
C LEU A 20 -1.93 17.06 -16.05
N SER A 21 -1.96 17.84 -17.13
CA SER A 21 -2.92 17.62 -18.22
C SER A 21 -2.73 16.26 -18.88
N LEU A 22 -1.48 15.85 -19.12
CA LEU A 22 -1.18 14.52 -19.65
C LEU A 22 -1.70 13.41 -18.73
N LEU A 23 -1.53 13.55 -17.41
CA LEU A 23 -2.07 12.57 -16.46
C LEU A 23 -3.60 12.50 -16.51
N ASP A 24 -4.27 13.65 -16.63
CA ASP A 24 -5.73 13.71 -16.68
C ASP A 24 -6.29 13.09 -17.98
N GLU A 25 -5.59 13.28 -19.10
CA GLU A 25 -5.96 12.70 -20.40
C GLU A 25 -5.67 11.19 -20.49
N THR A 26 -4.66 10.71 -19.78
CA THR A 26 -4.19 9.31 -19.89
C THR A 26 -4.77 8.38 -18.83
N ILE A 27 -5.12 8.89 -17.66
CA ILE A 27 -5.58 8.06 -16.54
C ILE A 27 -7.10 8.15 -16.43
N ASN A 28 -7.77 7.19 -17.07
CA ASN A 28 -9.22 7.08 -17.02
C ASN A 28 -9.70 6.38 -15.74
N LEU A 29 -10.10 7.15 -14.73
CA LEU A 29 -10.61 6.61 -13.48
C LEU A 29 -11.93 5.85 -13.64
N ASP A 30 -12.75 6.15 -14.64
CA ASP A 30 -14.00 5.42 -14.88
C ASP A 30 -13.73 4.00 -15.39
N GLU A 31 -12.59 3.78 -16.03
CA GLU A 31 -12.14 2.44 -16.45
C GLU A 31 -11.48 1.70 -15.28
N ILE A 32 -10.73 2.39 -14.43
CA ILE A 32 -9.96 1.77 -13.35
C ILE A 32 -10.84 1.42 -12.15
N VAL A 33 -11.74 2.33 -11.75
CA VAL A 33 -12.54 2.21 -10.52
C VAL A 33 -13.75 1.31 -10.76
N LEU A 34 -13.82 0.21 -10.02
CA LEU A 34 -14.94 -0.73 -10.15
C LEU A 34 -16.26 -0.11 -9.68
N VAL A 35 -17.35 -0.47 -10.36
CA VAL A 35 -18.72 -0.08 -9.98
C VAL A 35 -19.06 -0.47 -8.54
N SER A 36 -18.53 -1.59 -8.05
CA SER A 36 -18.68 -2.02 -6.66
C SER A 36 -18.10 -1.00 -5.68
N PHE A 37 -16.92 -0.44 -5.97
CA PHE A 37 -16.30 0.59 -5.15
C PHE A 37 -17.14 1.86 -5.16
N VAL A 38 -17.58 2.34 -6.33
CA VAL A 38 -18.46 3.51 -6.43
C VAL A 38 -19.74 3.30 -5.61
N THR A 39 -20.36 2.13 -5.73
CA THR A 39 -21.58 1.78 -5.00
C THR A 39 -21.34 1.76 -3.49
N HIS A 40 -20.25 1.13 -3.03
CA HIS A 40 -19.89 1.09 -1.62
C HIS A 40 -19.57 2.48 -1.06
N PHE A 41 -18.86 3.30 -1.83
CA PHE A 41 -18.55 4.69 -1.47
C PHE A 41 -19.81 5.56 -1.37
N HIS A 42 -20.84 5.31 -2.18
CA HIS A 42 -22.10 6.06 -2.12
C HIS A 42 -23.17 5.40 -1.26
N ALA A 43 -22.95 4.20 -0.74
CA ALA A 43 -23.87 3.52 0.17
C ALA A 43 -24.14 4.40 1.39
N SER A 44 -25.42 4.49 1.77
CA SER A 44 -25.89 5.37 2.83
C SER A 44 -25.21 5.05 4.16
N THR A 45 -24.42 6.00 4.67
CA THR A 45 -23.77 5.93 6.00
C THR A 45 -24.45 6.85 7.02
N GLY A 46 -25.65 7.33 6.72
CA GLY A 46 -26.41 8.24 7.59
C GLY A 46 -25.91 9.70 7.62
N ARG A 47 -24.78 10.01 6.97
CA ARG A 47 -24.32 11.39 6.72
C ARG A 47 -23.85 11.54 5.26
N PRO A 48 -24.25 12.61 4.56
CA PRO A 48 -23.78 12.83 3.19
C PRO A 48 -22.25 13.02 3.19
N ARG A 49 -21.54 12.22 2.38
CA ARG A 49 -20.09 12.37 2.20
C ARG A 49 -19.84 13.67 1.42
N LYS A 50 -19.17 14.64 2.06
CA LYS A 50 -18.84 15.94 1.45
C LYS A 50 -17.70 15.84 0.41
N HIS A 51 -16.88 14.81 0.51
CA HIS A 51 -15.74 14.59 -0.39
C HIS A 51 -16.10 13.52 -1.41
N GLN A 52 -15.59 13.68 -2.62
CA GLN A 52 -15.85 12.80 -3.75
C GLN A 52 -14.75 11.73 -3.84
N LEU A 53 -15.13 10.54 -4.32
CA LEU A 53 -14.25 9.39 -4.49
C LEU A 53 -13.04 9.72 -5.38
N TYR A 54 -13.30 10.30 -6.55
CA TYR A 54 -12.26 10.54 -7.56
C TYR A 54 -11.21 11.57 -7.12
N PRO A 55 -11.55 12.72 -6.50
CA PRO A 55 -10.54 13.60 -5.94
C PRO A 55 -9.62 12.97 -4.89
N MET A 56 -10.14 12.08 -4.04
CA MET A 56 -9.31 11.33 -3.10
C MET A 56 -8.34 10.40 -3.85
N LEU A 57 -8.83 9.65 -4.84
CA LEU A 57 -8.01 8.76 -5.65
C LEU A 57 -6.93 9.51 -6.44
N LYS A 58 -7.28 10.62 -7.11
CA LYS A 58 -6.33 11.50 -7.82
C LYS A 58 -5.25 12.04 -6.89
N ALA A 59 -5.60 12.42 -5.65
CA ALA A 59 -4.61 12.87 -4.68
C ALA A 59 -3.63 11.77 -4.27
N PHE A 60 -4.11 10.54 -4.04
CA PHE A 60 -3.22 9.40 -3.75
C PHE A 60 -2.34 9.04 -4.95
N LEU A 61 -2.87 9.16 -6.17
CA LEU A 61 -2.12 8.94 -7.39
C LEU A 61 -0.97 9.95 -7.53
N ILE A 62 -1.26 11.24 -7.35
CA ILE A 62 -0.23 12.30 -7.31
C ILE A 62 0.77 12.07 -6.19
N GLN A 63 0.31 11.62 -5.01
CA GLN A 63 1.20 11.27 -3.91
C GLN A 63 2.22 10.21 -4.32
N ARG A 64 1.80 9.21 -5.12
CA ARG A 64 2.70 8.16 -5.61
C ARG A 64 3.59 8.63 -6.75
N ILE A 65 3.04 9.32 -7.76
CA ILE A 65 3.80 9.81 -8.91
C ILE A 65 4.92 10.76 -8.49
N PHE A 66 4.62 11.71 -7.59
CA PHE A 66 5.62 12.66 -7.07
C PHE A 66 6.41 12.14 -5.87
N SER A 67 6.25 10.86 -5.51
CA SER A 67 6.95 10.25 -4.38
C SER A 67 6.80 11.06 -3.07
N ILE A 68 5.61 11.62 -2.84
CA ILE A 68 5.32 12.42 -1.64
C ILE A 68 5.20 11.48 -0.43
N PRO A 69 6.11 11.55 0.55
CA PRO A 69 6.26 10.53 1.58
C PRO A 69 5.12 10.45 2.60
N THR A 70 4.34 11.52 2.80
CA THR A 70 3.33 11.58 3.86
C THR A 70 2.06 12.29 3.43
N ASP A 71 0.92 11.89 4.02
CA ASP A 71 -0.36 12.56 3.81
C ASP A 71 -0.31 14.03 4.26
N THR A 72 0.43 14.33 5.32
CA THR A 72 0.59 15.70 5.82
C THR A 72 1.25 16.58 4.76
N LEU A 73 2.30 16.09 4.11
CA LEU A 73 2.98 16.84 3.05
C LEU A 73 2.11 16.96 1.79
N LEU A 74 1.37 15.91 1.44
CA LEU A 74 0.37 15.97 0.36
C LEU A 74 -0.68 17.06 0.63
N ILE A 75 -1.22 17.13 1.85
CA ILE A 75 -2.20 18.15 2.25
C ILE A 75 -1.58 19.56 2.16
N VAL A 76 -0.31 19.73 2.54
CA VAL A 76 0.39 21.01 2.39
C VAL A 76 0.47 21.39 0.90
N PHE A 77 0.89 20.48 0.02
CA PHE A 77 0.91 20.76 -1.42
C PHE A 77 -0.47 21.12 -1.97
N LEU A 78 -1.51 20.37 -1.62
CA LEU A 78 -2.89 20.67 -2.00
C LEU A 78 -3.37 22.01 -1.43
N LYS A 79 -2.89 22.48 -0.27
CA LYS A 79 -3.27 23.79 0.27
C LYS A 79 -2.57 24.95 -0.43
N TYR A 80 -1.37 24.76 -0.96
CA TYR A 80 -0.59 25.85 -1.54
C TYR A 80 -0.55 25.88 -3.07
N SER A 81 -0.79 24.77 -3.76
CA SER A 81 -0.92 24.72 -5.22
C SER A 81 -2.38 24.66 -5.62
N GLN A 82 -2.84 25.68 -6.34
CA GLN A 82 -4.17 25.70 -6.94
C GLN A 82 -4.30 24.59 -7.99
N GLU A 83 -3.22 24.33 -8.71
CA GLU A 83 -3.23 23.47 -9.88
C GLU A 83 -3.29 22.00 -9.50
N LEU A 84 -2.67 21.61 -8.38
CA LEU A 84 -2.89 20.29 -7.80
C LEU A 84 -4.31 20.13 -7.24
N ARG A 85 -4.91 21.19 -6.69
CA ARG A 85 -6.32 21.14 -6.25
C ARG A 85 -7.25 20.97 -7.43
N ASP A 86 -7.04 21.74 -8.50
CA ASP A 86 -7.86 21.73 -9.71
C ASP A 86 -7.75 20.37 -10.41
N PHE A 87 -6.53 19.86 -10.56
CA PHE A 87 -6.29 18.52 -11.11
C PHE A 87 -7.05 17.44 -10.32
N CYS A 88 -6.99 17.48 -8.99
CA CYS A 88 -7.70 16.54 -8.14
C CYS A 88 -9.22 16.78 -8.16
N GLY A 89 -9.69 18.02 -8.34
CA GLY A 89 -11.11 18.39 -8.21
C GLY A 89 -11.54 18.65 -6.76
N PHE A 90 -10.67 19.24 -5.94
CA PHE A 90 -11.04 19.63 -4.56
C PHE A 90 -11.49 21.08 -4.46
N ASP A 91 -12.77 21.30 -4.14
CA ASP A 91 -13.25 22.62 -3.68
C ASP A 91 -12.65 23.01 -2.33
N VAL A 92 -12.51 22.03 -1.44
CA VAL A 92 -11.92 22.19 -0.11
C VAL A 92 -11.04 20.97 0.19
N VAL A 93 -9.76 21.24 0.48
CA VAL A 93 -8.78 20.20 0.80
C VAL A 93 -9.20 19.45 2.08
N PRO A 94 -9.35 18.11 2.06
CA PRO A 94 -9.66 17.33 3.25
C PRO A 94 -8.54 17.38 4.30
N ASP A 95 -8.90 17.22 5.57
CA ASP A 95 -7.90 17.08 6.63
C ASP A 95 -7.28 15.67 6.67
N ALA A 96 -6.20 15.51 7.44
CA ALA A 96 -5.48 14.23 7.58
C ALA A 96 -6.35 13.08 8.10
N SER A 97 -7.36 13.37 8.93
CA SER A 97 -8.28 12.35 9.42
C SER A 97 -9.17 11.80 8.31
N LYS A 98 -9.53 12.62 7.31
CA LYS A 98 -10.30 12.19 6.14
C LYS A 98 -9.48 11.27 5.23
N PHE A 99 -8.22 11.62 4.96
CA PHE A 99 -7.30 10.75 4.19
C PHE A 99 -7.09 9.41 4.90
N THR A 100 -6.89 9.43 6.22
CA THR A 100 -6.72 8.21 7.03
C THR A 100 -7.96 7.33 6.98
N ARG A 101 -9.14 7.90 7.24
CA ARG A 101 -10.41 7.16 7.22
C ARG A 101 -10.72 6.59 5.85
N PHE A 102 -10.48 7.35 4.78
CA PHE A 102 -10.69 6.86 3.43
C PHE A 102 -9.87 5.59 3.15
N LYS A 103 -8.56 5.60 3.49
CA LYS A 103 -7.70 4.41 3.31
C LYS A 103 -8.16 3.21 4.13
N GLN A 104 -8.70 3.45 5.33
CA GLN A 104 -9.16 2.38 6.23
C GLN A 104 -10.52 1.81 5.79
N ASP A 105 -11.49 2.68 5.55
CA ASP A 105 -12.87 2.31 5.24
C ASP A 105 -12.99 1.60 3.88
N PHE A 106 -12.09 1.92 2.94
CA PHE A 106 -12.12 1.41 1.56
C PHE A 106 -10.90 0.57 1.20
N LEU A 107 -10.20 0.01 2.20
CA LEU A 107 -8.99 -0.79 1.96
C LEU A 107 -9.22 -1.93 0.96
N MET A 108 -10.33 -2.65 1.14
CA MET A 108 -10.67 -3.80 0.28
C MET A 108 -11.06 -3.34 -1.13
N ASP A 109 -11.77 -2.23 -1.26
CA ASP A 109 -12.12 -1.67 -2.56
C ASP A 109 -10.88 -1.16 -3.32
N LEU A 110 -9.95 -0.52 -2.60
CA LEU A 110 -8.66 -0.09 -3.15
C LEU A 110 -7.84 -1.29 -3.62
N GLN A 111 -7.82 -2.38 -2.86
CA GLN A 111 -7.16 -3.62 -3.26
C GLN A 111 -7.77 -4.16 -4.57
N SER A 112 -9.10 -4.32 -4.63
CA SER A 112 -9.76 -4.78 -5.85
C SER A 112 -9.54 -3.84 -7.05
N MET A 113 -9.47 -2.53 -6.81
CA MET A 113 -9.12 -1.55 -7.84
C MET A 113 -7.70 -1.78 -8.38
N PHE A 114 -6.72 -2.03 -7.51
CA PHE A 114 -5.35 -2.35 -7.96
C PHE A 114 -5.27 -3.69 -8.68
N ASP A 115 -5.98 -4.72 -8.21
CA ASP A 115 -6.05 -6.00 -8.90
C ASP A 115 -6.63 -5.81 -10.32
N HIS A 116 -7.68 -5.00 -10.47
CA HIS A 116 -8.24 -4.67 -11.77
C HIS A 116 -7.28 -3.87 -12.67
N MET A 117 -6.46 -2.98 -12.10
CA MET A 117 -5.42 -2.29 -12.88
C MET A 117 -4.40 -3.26 -13.46
N VAL A 118 -4.09 -4.36 -12.76
CA VAL A 118 -3.20 -5.40 -13.30
C VAL A 118 -3.85 -6.03 -14.53
N ASP A 119 -5.14 -6.32 -14.50
CA ASP A 119 -5.85 -6.89 -15.67
C ASP A 119 -5.83 -5.95 -16.89
N ILE A 120 -5.92 -4.64 -16.68
CA ILE A 120 -5.87 -3.63 -17.75
C ILE A 120 -4.43 -3.48 -18.29
N THR A 121 -3.44 -3.49 -17.40
CA THR A 121 -2.05 -3.19 -17.75
C THR A 121 -1.29 -4.41 -18.28
N GLU A 122 -1.66 -5.62 -17.87
CA GLU A 122 -0.97 -6.85 -18.27
C GLU A 122 -0.91 -7.05 -19.79
N PRO A 123 -2.02 -6.91 -20.57
CA PRO A 123 -1.95 -6.99 -22.03
C PRO A 123 -1.07 -5.90 -22.66
N ILE A 124 -0.96 -4.73 -22.03
CA ILE A 124 -0.08 -3.65 -22.49
C ILE A 124 1.37 -4.05 -22.27
N CYS A 125 1.71 -4.50 -21.06
CA CYS A 125 3.05 -4.98 -20.71
C CYS A 125 3.50 -6.11 -21.65
N GLN A 126 2.63 -7.10 -21.91
CA GLN A 126 2.90 -8.20 -22.84
C GLN A 126 3.14 -7.72 -24.27
N LYS A 127 2.40 -6.70 -24.74
CA LYS A 127 2.64 -6.11 -26.07
C LYS A 127 3.95 -5.34 -26.17
N LEU A 128 4.40 -4.74 -25.07
CA LEU A 128 5.63 -3.95 -25.03
C LEU A 128 6.86 -4.84 -25.02
N ASP A 129 6.91 -5.79 -24.11
CA ASP A 129 7.99 -6.76 -23.99
C ASP A 129 7.47 -8.01 -23.27
N PRO A 130 7.11 -9.07 -24.01
CA PRO A 130 6.63 -10.31 -23.42
C PRO A 130 7.62 -10.93 -22.43
N HIS A 131 8.92 -10.81 -22.71
CA HIS A 131 9.96 -11.41 -21.87
C HIS A 131 10.06 -10.70 -20.51
N LEU A 132 10.02 -9.37 -20.50
CA LEU A 132 9.99 -8.60 -19.24
C LEU A 132 8.66 -8.75 -18.50
N ALA A 133 7.52 -8.83 -19.22
CA ALA A 133 6.21 -8.98 -18.61
C ALA A 133 6.04 -10.34 -17.90
N THR A 134 6.62 -11.42 -18.43
CA THR A 134 6.61 -12.74 -17.76
C THR A 134 7.55 -12.81 -16.54
N MET A 135 8.44 -11.84 -16.34
CA MET A 135 9.37 -11.84 -15.21
C MET A 135 8.66 -11.41 -13.91
N THR A 136 8.49 -12.35 -12.98
CA THR A 136 7.91 -12.05 -11.66
C THR A 136 8.91 -11.26 -10.81
N ILE A 137 8.67 -9.96 -10.63
CA ILE A 137 9.44 -9.13 -9.70
C ILE A 137 8.80 -9.23 -8.32
N PHE A 138 9.48 -9.90 -7.40
CA PHE A 138 9.09 -9.87 -5.98
C PHE A 138 9.56 -8.55 -5.38
N ASP A 139 8.65 -7.58 -5.26
CA ASP A 139 8.92 -6.37 -4.49
C ASP A 139 8.96 -6.71 -2.99
N THR A 140 10.18 -6.85 -2.48
CA THR A 140 10.43 -7.14 -1.06
C THR A 140 10.48 -5.88 -0.20
N SER A 141 10.35 -4.68 -0.79
CA SER A 141 10.42 -3.40 -0.07
C SER A 141 9.28 -3.21 0.94
N GLY A 142 8.15 -3.91 0.73
CA GLY A 142 7.02 -3.96 1.66
C GLY A 142 7.06 -5.08 2.70
N ILE A 143 8.04 -6.00 2.63
CA ILE A 143 8.20 -7.06 3.64
C ILE A 143 8.95 -6.46 4.83
N GLU A 144 8.22 -5.87 5.76
CA GLU A 144 8.78 -5.50 7.05
C GLU A 144 9.08 -6.78 7.85
N ALA A 145 10.35 -7.20 7.87
CA ALA A 145 10.82 -8.15 8.86
C ALA A 145 10.51 -7.55 10.24
N ARG A 146 9.61 -8.16 11.02
CA ARG A 146 9.26 -7.70 12.37
C ARG A 146 10.51 -7.70 13.25
N VAL A 147 11.21 -6.55 13.30
CA VAL A 147 12.51 -6.37 13.97
C VAL A 147 12.41 -6.70 15.46
N THR A 148 11.23 -6.50 16.04
CA THR A 148 10.91 -6.83 17.42
C THR A 148 11.01 -8.32 17.73
N GLU A 149 10.56 -9.21 16.83
CA GLU A 149 10.58 -10.66 17.04
C GLU A 149 11.97 -11.27 16.79
N ASN A 150 12.77 -10.65 15.92
CA ASN A 150 14.17 -11.03 15.67
C ASN A 150 15.17 -10.41 16.67
N ASN A 151 14.72 -9.72 17.72
CA ASN A 151 15.57 -9.10 18.72
C ASN A 151 15.82 -10.05 19.92
N PRO A 152 17.09 -10.39 20.26
CA PRO A 152 17.41 -11.20 21.44
C PRO A 152 16.81 -10.67 22.76
N LYS A 153 16.65 -9.35 22.90
CA LYS A 153 16.02 -8.73 24.09
C LYS A 153 14.54 -9.08 24.20
N TYR A 154 13.83 -9.20 23.08
CA TYR A 154 12.41 -9.58 23.06
C TYR A 154 12.23 -11.06 23.45
N ALA A 155 13.00 -11.96 22.84
CA ALA A 155 12.99 -13.38 23.20
C ALA A 155 13.31 -13.59 24.69
N ASN A 156 14.35 -12.91 25.20
CA ASN A 156 14.71 -12.98 26.62
C ASN A 156 13.60 -12.45 27.54
N ARG A 157 12.86 -11.41 27.12
CA ARG A 157 11.72 -10.89 27.87
C ARG A 157 10.58 -11.91 27.96
N ILE A 158 10.24 -12.57 26.86
CA ILE A 158 9.21 -13.63 26.84
C ILE A 158 9.65 -14.83 27.69
N ILE A 159 10.89 -15.29 27.55
CA ILE A 159 11.44 -16.39 28.38
C ILE A 159 11.35 -16.06 29.87
N LYS A 160 11.64 -14.82 30.27
CA LYS A 160 11.55 -14.38 31.67
C LYS A 160 10.09 -14.42 32.18
N GLN A 161 9.14 -14.00 31.36
CA GLN A 161 7.71 -14.07 31.69
C GLN A 161 7.23 -15.51 31.83
N LEU A 162 7.62 -16.41 30.92
CA LEU A 162 7.24 -17.82 30.96
C LEU A 162 7.86 -18.56 32.16
N LYS A 163 9.10 -18.22 32.54
CA LYS A 163 9.72 -18.71 33.79
C LYS A 163 8.96 -18.26 35.03
N ALA A 164 8.53 -17.00 35.08
CA ALA A 164 7.74 -16.47 36.18
C ALA A 164 6.35 -17.13 36.25
N PHE A 165 5.71 -17.33 35.11
CA PHE A 165 4.42 -18.02 34.99
C PHE A 165 4.50 -19.47 35.48
N ALA A 166 5.54 -20.21 35.06
CA ALA A 166 5.75 -21.59 35.49
C ALA A 166 5.92 -21.69 37.01
N LYS A 167 6.68 -20.75 37.59
CA LYS A 167 6.87 -20.67 39.04
C LYS A 167 5.59 -20.31 39.79
N ALA A 168 4.79 -19.37 39.28
CA ALA A 168 3.54 -18.94 39.91
C ALA A 168 2.44 -20.02 39.89
N ASN A 169 2.44 -20.88 38.87
CA ASN A 169 1.43 -21.92 38.67
C ASN A 169 1.90 -23.33 39.08
N ASN A 170 3.09 -23.45 39.71
CA ASN A 170 3.68 -24.73 40.11
C ASN A 170 3.69 -25.77 38.98
N LEU A 171 4.02 -25.34 37.75
CA LEU A 171 4.09 -26.26 36.61
C LEU A 171 5.20 -27.28 36.83
N ASP A 172 4.94 -28.51 36.39
CA ASP A 172 5.89 -29.61 36.46
C ASP A 172 7.18 -29.32 35.66
N LYS A 173 8.28 -30.00 36.02
CA LYS A 173 9.59 -29.88 35.38
C LYS A 173 9.58 -30.25 33.89
N SER A 174 8.51 -30.88 33.41
CA SER A 174 8.26 -31.11 31.99
C SER A 174 7.95 -29.83 31.19
N TYR A 175 7.61 -28.71 31.85
CA TYR A 175 7.42 -27.43 31.19
C TYR A 175 8.76 -26.76 30.86
N ASP A 176 9.06 -26.61 29.56
CA ASP A 176 10.24 -25.90 29.06
C ASP A 176 9.88 -24.47 28.59
N PRO A 177 10.25 -23.42 29.36
CA PRO A 177 9.98 -22.03 29.00
C PRO A 177 10.67 -21.59 27.69
N TYR A 178 11.78 -22.23 27.30
CA TYR A 178 12.48 -21.92 26.06
C TYR A 178 11.69 -22.45 24.88
N LYS A 179 11.31 -23.73 24.90
CA LYS A 179 10.46 -24.33 23.86
C LYS A 179 9.12 -23.59 23.70
N ALA A 180 8.52 -23.16 24.81
CA ALA A 180 7.29 -22.37 24.79
C ALA A 180 7.49 -20.96 24.20
N ALA A 181 8.63 -20.30 24.46
CA ALA A 181 8.95 -19.00 23.87
C ALA A 181 9.15 -19.10 22.34
N TYR A 182 9.85 -20.13 21.87
CA TYR A 182 10.07 -20.35 20.45
C TYR A 182 8.80 -20.80 19.70
N GLY A 183 7.90 -21.53 20.35
CA GLY A 183 6.61 -21.92 19.76
C GLY A 183 5.54 -20.82 19.74
N SER A 184 5.67 -19.80 20.60
CA SER A 184 4.75 -18.65 20.67
C SER A 184 5.23 -17.44 19.86
N SER A 185 6.54 -17.31 19.65
CA SER A 185 7.10 -16.43 18.63
C SER A 185 6.66 -16.99 17.28
N GLY A 186 6.00 -16.18 16.45
CA GLY A 186 5.44 -16.59 15.17
C GLY A 186 6.49 -16.96 14.10
N TYR A 187 7.55 -17.69 14.45
CA TYR A 187 8.35 -18.47 13.50
C TYR A 187 7.51 -19.63 12.95
N ARG A 188 6.40 -19.31 12.28
CA ARG A 188 6.03 -20.06 11.09
C ARG A 188 7.02 -19.65 10.01
N CYS A 189 8.27 -20.11 10.14
CA CYS A 189 9.02 -20.46 8.95
C CYS A 189 8.14 -21.48 8.24
N GLY A 190 7.75 -21.17 7.00
CA GLY A 190 6.87 -22.03 6.21
C GLY A 190 7.31 -23.48 6.37
N LYS A 191 6.38 -24.33 6.82
CA LYS A 191 6.42 -25.73 6.44
C LYS A 191 6.15 -25.78 4.94
N GLU A 192 7.16 -25.42 4.17
CA GLU A 192 7.35 -25.66 2.73
C GLU A 192 8.66 -24.98 2.34
N SER A 193 9.75 -25.59 2.78
CA SER A 193 11.04 -25.47 2.12
C SER A 193 11.69 -26.85 2.20
N SER A 194 11.05 -27.81 1.53
CA SER A 194 11.74 -28.97 0.97
C SER A 194 12.62 -28.49 -0.18
N CYS A 195 13.64 -27.69 0.11
CA CYS A 195 14.74 -27.47 -0.81
C CYS A 195 15.84 -28.45 -0.44
N LEU A 196 15.67 -29.66 -0.96
CA LEU A 196 16.72 -30.51 -1.52
C LEU A 196 18.07 -30.47 -0.79
N SER A 197 18.21 -31.34 0.20
CA SER A 197 19.49 -31.95 0.52
C SER A 197 19.90 -32.92 -0.61
N ARG A 198 21.01 -32.59 -1.28
CA ARG A 198 21.99 -33.49 -1.92
C ARG A 198 21.45 -34.62 -2.82
N SER A 199 21.67 -34.50 -4.12
CA SER A 199 22.68 -35.25 -4.92
C SER A 199 22.76 -34.65 -6.31
#